data_AF-A0A815V9S1-F1
#
_entry.id   AF-A0A815V9S1-F1
#
_cell.length_a   1.000
_cell.length_b   1.000
_cell.length_c   1.000
_cell.angle_alpha   90.00
_cell.angle_beta   90.00
_cell.angle_gamma   90.00
#
_symmetry.space_group_name_H-M   'P 1'
#
loop_
_entity.id
_entity.type
_entity.pdbx_description
1 polymer ?
#
loop_
_entity_poly.entity_id
_entity_poly.type
_entity_poly.pdbx_seq_one_letter_code
_entity_poly.pdbx_strand_id
1 'polypeptide(L)'
;MATVVASSEDETQSKSPTISFINSQKGKQLLIANEYIFKLNKATTTTKYWKCVANSCFAKIHTDLNGHLVKINDEHSHPSEKETIEVREFREKPSQTSVQKNDVFTRFLHGKSF
;
A
#
# COMPACT_ATOMS: atom_id res chain seq x y z
N MET A 1 25.87 44.15 12.81
CA MET A 1 25.38 42.87 13.38
C MET A 1 25.02 41.99 12.19
N ALA A 2 25.72 40.88 12.01
CA ALA A 2 25.70 40.08 10.78
C ALA A 2 24.89 38.79 10.95
N THR A 3 24.27 38.35 9.83
CA THR A 3 23.79 36.98 9.49
C THR A 3 22.55 36.49 10.27
N VAL A 4 21.51 35.88 9.70
CA VAL A 4 21.47 34.81 8.67
C VAL A 4 20.21 34.85 7.78
N VAL A 5 20.38 34.44 6.53
CA VAL A 5 19.36 33.98 5.58
C VAL A 5 19.20 32.46 5.69
N ALA A 6 18.01 31.93 5.35
CA ALA A 6 17.71 30.62 4.75
C ALA A 6 16.27 30.24 5.16
N SER A 7 15.32 30.25 4.20
CA SER A 7 14.77 29.01 3.59
C SER A 7 14.13 28.11 4.65
N SER A 8 12.83 27.89 4.64
CA SER A 8 12.25 26.92 3.71
C SER A 8 10.73 27.08 3.67
N GLU A 9 10.23 27.49 2.50
CA GLU A 9 9.23 26.75 1.73
C GLU A 9 8.35 25.78 2.56
N ASP A 10 7.14 26.21 2.90
CA ASP A 10 5.99 25.30 2.84
C ASP A 10 4.95 25.97 1.95
N GLU A 11 5.34 26.06 0.67
CA GLU A 11 4.39 26.12 -0.42
C GLU A 11 3.44 24.94 -0.18
N THR A 12 2.24 25.23 0.29
CA THR A 12 1.12 24.30 0.38
C THR A 12 0.69 23.99 -1.04
N GLN A 13 1.55 23.26 -1.75
CA GLN A 13 1.36 22.76 -3.09
C GLN A 13 0.14 21.85 -3.01
N SER A 14 -0.91 22.29 -3.69
CA SER A 14 -2.13 21.56 -4.04
C SER A 14 -1.80 20.30 -4.84
N LYS A 15 -1.15 19.32 -4.20
CA LYS A 15 -0.90 17.99 -4.73
C LYS A 15 -1.90 17.06 -4.05
N SER A 16 -2.90 16.63 -4.81
CA SER A 16 -3.77 15.55 -4.37
C SER A 16 -2.88 14.36 -3.94
N PRO A 17 -3.00 13.89 -2.69
CA PRO A 17 -2.15 12.80 -2.21
C PRO A 17 -2.39 11.58 -3.09
N THR A 18 -1.33 11.10 -3.74
CA THR A 18 -1.43 9.89 -4.55
C THR A 18 -1.42 8.69 -3.60
N ILE A 19 -2.46 7.86 -3.69
CA ILE A 19 -2.59 6.66 -2.88
C ILE A 19 -2.48 5.40 -3.74
N SER A 20 -1.70 4.44 -3.27
CA SER A 20 -1.53 3.13 -3.89
C SER A 20 -1.91 2.04 -2.90
N PHE A 21 -2.60 1.01 -3.38
CA PHE A 21 -2.97 -0.15 -2.56
C PHE A 21 -2.05 -1.30 -2.90
N ILE A 22 -1.45 -1.90 -1.89
CA ILE A 22 -0.64 -3.11 -2.03
C ILE A 22 -1.13 -4.18 -1.06
N ASN A 23 -0.89 -5.43 -1.42
CA ASN A 23 -1.14 -6.55 -0.55
C ASN A 23 0.16 -6.97 0.12
N SER A 24 0.08 -7.36 1.38
CA SER A 24 1.21 -7.99 2.06
C SER A 24 1.23 -9.48 1.73
N GLN A 25 2.39 -10.13 1.81
CA GLN A 25 2.54 -11.59 1.62
C GLN A 25 1.62 -12.42 2.52
N LYS A 26 1.17 -11.86 3.65
CA LYS A 26 0.21 -12.47 4.58
C LYS A 26 -1.26 -12.19 4.22
N GLY A 27 -1.54 -11.64 3.04
CA GLY A 27 -2.88 -11.29 2.56
C GLY A 27 -3.49 -10.03 3.18
N LYS A 28 -2.73 -9.24 3.95
CA LYS A 28 -3.23 -8.00 4.57
C LYS A 28 -3.10 -6.83 3.60
N GLN A 29 -4.16 -6.02 3.46
CA GLN A 29 -4.10 -4.80 2.64
C GLN A 29 -3.29 -3.71 3.35
N LEU A 30 -2.42 -3.05 2.59
CA LEU A 30 -1.68 -1.86 2.99
C LEU A 30 -1.99 -0.74 1.99
N LEU A 31 -1.95 0.48 2.50
CA LEU A 31 -2.12 1.69 1.71
C LEU A 31 -0.82 2.47 1.78
N ILE A 32 -0.31 2.87 0.62
CA ILE A 32 0.83 3.75 0.49
C ILE A 32 0.28 5.14 0.17
N ALA A 33 0.69 6.14 0.95
CA ALA A 33 0.38 7.54 0.67
C ALA A 33 1.61 8.38 1.00
N ASN A 34 1.98 9.30 0.12
CA ASN A 34 3.11 10.22 0.33
C ASN A 34 4.40 9.52 0.82
N GLU A 35 4.70 8.34 0.29
CA GLU A 35 5.90 7.57 0.66
C GLU A 35 5.90 7.07 2.13
N TYR A 36 4.70 6.89 2.70
CA TYR A 36 4.46 6.21 3.97
C TYR A 36 3.52 5.02 3.81
N ILE A 37 3.69 4.01 4.68
CA ILE A 37 2.86 2.80 4.67
C ILE A 37 1.84 2.85 5.81
N PHE A 38 0.59 2.58 5.46
CA PHE A 38 -0.53 2.50 6.35
C PHE A 38 -1.11 1.09 6.34
N LYS A 39 -1.40 0.58 7.54
CA LYS A 39 -2.12 -0.68 7.76
C LYS A 39 -3.60 -0.41 7.96
N LEU A 40 -4.45 -1.27 7.40
CA LEU A 40 -5.88 -1.22 7.65
C LEU A 40 -6.14 -1.46 9.15
N ASN A 41 -6.75 -0.48 9.81
CA ASN A 41 -7.14 -0.58 11.21
C ASN A 41 -8.54 -1.16 11.35
N LYS A 42 -9.50 -0.59 10.61
CA LYS A 42 -10.89 -1.03 10.59
C LYS A 42 -11.51 -0.70 9.24
N ALA A 43 -12.29 -1.61 8.69
CA ALA A 43 -13.17 -1.31 7.57
C ALA A 43 -14.61 -1.24 8.09
N THR A 44 -15.27 -0.13 7.80
CA THR A 44 -16.72 0.04 7.95
C THR A 44 -17.38 -0.16 6.58
N THR A 45 -18.70 -0.30 6.55
CA THR A 45 -19.52 -0.45 5.33
C THR A 45 -19.42 0.73 4.37
N THR A 46 -18.84 1.86 4.75
CA THR A 46 -18.70 3.06 3.90
C THR A 46 -17.26 3.53 3.80
N THR A 47 -16.48 3.38 4.87
CA THR A 47 -15.13 3.95 4.99
C THR A 47 -14.16 2.96 5.59
N LYS A 48 -12.93 2.95 5.06
CA LYS A 48 -11.78 2.21 5.59
C LYS A 48 -10.88 3.17 6.35
N TYR A 49 -10.54 2.79 7.57
CA TYR A 49 -9.67 3.51 8.48
C TYR A 49 -8.29 2.89 8.45
N TRP A 50 -7.29 3.69 8.09
CA TRP A 50 -5.90 3.31 7.95
C TRP A 50 -5.06 4.05 8.98
N LYS A 51 -4.08 3.35 9.56
CA LYS A 51 -3.12 3.93 10.51
C LYS A 51 -1.70 3.67 10.03
N CYS A 52 -0.77 4.56 10.31
CA CYS A 52 0.63 4.33 9.97
C CYS A 52 1.14 3.00 10.59
N VAL A 53 2.07 2.34 9.89
CA VAL A 53 2.69 1.09 10.38
C VAL A 53 3.54 1.36 11.62
N ALA A 54 4.23 2.50 11.67
CA ALA A 54 5.04 2.95 12.80
C ALA A 54 4.18 3.20 14.04
N ASN A 55 4.60 2.64 15.19
CA ASN A 55 3.83 2.75 16.43
C ASN A 55 3.91 4.14 17.08
N SER A 56 4.97 4.91 16.79
CA SER A 56 5.15 6.28 17.30
C SER A 56 4.48 7.35 16.43
N CYS A 57 3.65 6.93 15.47
CA CYS A 57 3.06 7.82 14.49
C CYS A 57 1.55 7.99 14.71
N PHE A 58 1.08 9.23 14.66
CA PHE A 58 -0.33 9.58 14.81
C PHE A 58 -1.07 9.73 13.47
N ALA A 59 -0.35 9.60 12.35
CA ALA A 59 -0.90 9.72 11.01
C ALA A 59 -2.01 8.68 10.73
N LYS A 60 -3.10 9.17 10.13
CA LYS A 60 -4.34 8.41 9.88
C LYS A 60 -4.90 8.79 8.52
N ILE A 61 -5.38 7.80 7.80
CA ILE A 61 -6.00 7.99 6.48
C ILE A 61 -7.37 7.32 6.47
N HIS A 62 -8.35 7.99 5.89
CA HIS A 62 -9.67 7.46 5.64
C HIS A 62 -9.89 7.37 4.13
N THR A 63 -10.25 6.20 3.64
CA THR A 63 -10.65 6.00 2.25
C THR A 63 -12.07 5.50 2.17
N ASP A 64 -12.75 5.75 1.05
CA ASP A 64 -14.01 5.10 0.72
C ASP A 64 -13.80 3.60 0.48
N LEU A 65 -14.91 2.85 0.44
CA LEU A 65 -14.93 1.48 -0.06
C LEU A 65 -14.33 1.34 -1.46
N ASN A 66 -14.56 2.34 -2.31
CA ASN A 66 -14.06 2.41 -3.69
C ASN A 66 -12.54 2.67 -3.76
N GLY A 67 -11.89 2.91 -2.62
CA GLY A 67 -10.46 3.23 -2.56
C GLY A 67 -10.16 4.70 -2.87
N HIS A 68 -11.15 5.59 -2.86
CA HIS A 68 -10.91 7.03 -2.97
C HIS A 68 -10.49 7.62 -1.63
N LEU A 69 -9.58 8.58 -1.67
CA LEU A 69 -9.14 9.27 -0.47
C LEU A 69 -10.24 10.23 0.02
N VAL A 70 -10.75 9.99 1.23
CA VAL A 70 -11.74 10.86 1.88
C VAL A 70 -11.03 11.89 2.75
N LYS A 71 -10.10 11.42 3.57
CA LYS A 71 -9.37 12.26 4.53
C LYS A 71 -7.96 11.73 4.74
N ILE A 72 -7.00 12.63 4.80
CA ILE A 72 -5.61 12.33 5.15
C ILE A 72 -5.20 13.21 6.33
N ASN A 73 -4.54 12.61 7.30
CA ASN A 73 -3.80 13.29 8.34
C ASN A 73 -2.37 12.75 8.31
N ASP A 74 -1.46 13.55 7.75
CA ASP A 74 -0.08 13.19 7.43
C ASP A 74 0.92 13.70 8.49
N GLU A 75 0.51 13.73 9.76
CA GLU A 75 1.38 14.12 10.87
C GLU A 75 2.27 12.93 11.28
N HIS A 76 3.48 12.89 10.71
CA HIS A 76 4.47 11.84 10.98
C HIS A 76 5.57 12.33 11.92
N SER A 77 5.85 11.54 12.96
CA SER A 77 6.95 11.77 13.91
C SER A 77 8.17 10.87 13.63
N HIS A 78 8.30 10.38 12.39
CA HIS A 78 9.37 9.48 11.97
C HIS A 78 9.74 9.71 10.51
N PRO A 79 10.97 9.34 10.10
CA PRO A 79 11.36 9.41 8.71
C PRO A 79 10.54 8.45 7.83
N SER A 80 10.37 8.82 6.57
CA SER A 80 9.66 8.01 5.57
C SER A 80 10.40 6.70 5.30
N GLU A 81 9.67 5.59 5.27
CA GLU A 81 10.22 4.26 5.01
C GLU A 81 10.26 3.96 3.49
N LYS A 82 10.74 4.91 2.69
CA LYS A 82 10.71 4.86 1.20
C LYS A 82 11.31 3.57 0.65
N GLU A 83 12.45 3.16 1.19
CA GLU A 83 13.16 1.94 0.78
C GLU A 83 12.30 0.67 1.02
N THR A 84 11.55 0.62 2.11
CA THR A 84 10.68 -0.52 2.40
C THR A 84 9.45 -0.57 1.49
N ILE A 85 9.00 0.60 1.01
CA ILE A 85 7.88 0.73 0.06
C ILE A 85 8.31 0.20 -1.29
N GLU A 86 9.44 0.67 -1.82
CA GLU A 86 9.94 0.27 -3.14
C GLU A 86 10.17 -1.23 -3.22
N VAL A 87 10.75 -1.84 -2.18
CA VAL A 87 10.95 -3.30 -2.11
C VAL A 87 9.63 -4.06 -2.14
N ARG A 88 8.57 -3.53 -1.49
CA ARG A 88 7.25 -4.15 -1.45
C ARG A 88 6.49 -3.95 -2.77
N GLU A 89 6.52 -2.76 -3.35
CA GLU A 89 5.93 -2.47 -4.65
C GLU A 89 6.56 -3.30 -5.76
N PHE A 90 7.88 -3.48 -5.74
CA PHE A 90 8.57 -4.33 -6.71
C PHE A 90 8.19 -5.81 -6.60
N ARG A 91 7.98 -6.32 -5.38
CA ARG A 91 7.50 -7.70 -5.16
C ARG A 91 6.04 -7.89 -5.56
N GLU A 92 5.22 -6.84 -5.42
CA GLU A 92 3.81 -6.85 -5.78
C GLU A 92 3.57 -6.68 -7.27
N LYS A 93 4.52 -6.12 -8.04
CA LYS A 93 4.50 -6.26 -9.50
C LYS A 93 4.62 -7.75 -9.81
N PRO A 94 3.56 -8.42 -10.29
CA PRO A 94 3.75 -9.74 -10.84
C PRO A 94 4.63 -9.52 -12.06
N SER A 95 5.90 -9.90 -11.99
CA SER A 95 6.63 -10.19 -13.21
C SER A 95 5.73 -11.11 -13.99
N GLN A 96 5.42 -10.74 -15.22
CA GLN A 96 4.73 -11.57 -16.18
C GLN A 96 5.52 -12.87 -16.36
N THR A 97 5.35 -13.83 -15.45
CA THR A 97 5.69 -15.21 -15.70
C THR A 97 4.38 -15.85 -16.06
N SER A 98 4.07 -15.77 -17.35
CA SER A 98 3.16 -16.65 -18.05
C SER A 98 3.63 -18.10 -17.83
N VAL A 99 3.45 -18.64 -16.63
CA VAL A 99 3.49 -20.09 -16.43
C VAL A 99 2.12 -20.56 -16.86
N GLN A 100 2.05 -21.00 -18.12
CA GLN A 100 0.90 -21.71 -18.69
C GLN A 100 0.47 -22.79 -17.70
N LYS A 101 -0.65 -22.56 -17.02
CA LYS A 101 -1.36 -23.61 -16.30
C LYS A 101 -2.08 -24.43 -17.34
N ASN A 102 -1.42 -25.47 -17.84
CA ASN A 102 -2.11 -26.56 -18.51
C ASN A 102 -2.52 -27.56 -17.44
N ASP A 103 -3.66 -27.26 -16.81
CA ASP A 103 -4.50 -28.23 -16.14
C ASP A 103 -4.86 -29.36 -17.14
N VAL A 104 -4.25 -30.54 -16.97
CA VAL A 104 -4.83 -31.79 -17.51
C VAL A 104 -5.38 -32.58 -16.34
N PHE A 105 -6.55 -32.15 -15.90
CA PHE A 105 -7.54 -33.03 -15.33
C PHE A 105 -8.01 -33.98 -16.43
N THR A 106 -7.57 -35.23 -16.43
CA THR A 106 -8.40 -36.35 -16.89
C THR A 106 -7.96 -37.69 -16.30
N ARG A 107 -8.90 -38.26 -15.54
CA ARG A 107 -8.97 -39.64 -15.10
C ARG A 107 -8.74 -40.62 -16.27
N PHE A 108 -7.89 -41.62 -16.07
CA PHE A 108 -7.95 -42.90 -16.79
C PHE A 108 -7.76 -44.05 -15.81
N LEU A 109 -8.80 -44.32 -15.02
CA LEU A 109 -9.04 -45.65 -14.48
C LEU A 109 -10.31 -46.15 -15.14
N HIS A 110 -10.16 -46.90 -16.24
CA HIS A 110 -11.07 -47.94 -16.72
C HIS A 110 -10.33 -48.82 -17.77
N GLY A 111 -9.96 -50.04 -17.35
CA GLY A 111 -10.10 -51.29 -18.10
C GLY A 111 -9.21 -51.57 -19.32
N LYS A 112 -8.37 -52.62 -19.22
CA LYS A 112 -8.53 -53.83 -20.05
C LYS A 112 -7.64 -54.99 -19.60
N SER A 113 -8.27 -56.15 -19.47
CA SER A 113 -7.69 -57.49 -19.42
C SER A 113 -6.82 -57.79 -20.64
N PHE A 114 -5.75 -58.56 -20.43
CA PHE A 114 -5.44 -59.76 -21.22
C PHE A 114 -4.61 -60.72 -20.37
#